data_AF-A0A212KW10-F1
#
_entry.id   AF-A0A212KW10-F1
#
_cell.length_a   1.000
_cell.length_b   1.000
_cell.length_c   1.000
_cell.angle_alpha   90.00
_cell.angle_beta   90.00
_cell.angle_gamma   90.00
#
_symmetry.space_group_name_H-M   'P 1'
#
loop_
_entity.id
_entity.type
_entity.pdbx_description
1 polymer ?
#
loop_
_entity_poly.entity_id
_entity_poly.type
_entity_poly.pdbx_seq_one_letter_code
_entity_poly.pdbx_strand_id
1 'polypeptide(L)'
;MVDILAIGAHPDDIEFGCGGIIAHQAALGYSIVMVDLTLGQKGTNGTPEQRRQEGINAAEVIGAKRLFLDFEDCQVYDTYEGRLKIVEVIRTYKPRLVLAPYWKG
;
A
#
# COMPACT_ATOMS: atom_id res chain seq x y z
N MET A 1 0.83 -6.62 -15.23
CA MET A 1 1.20 -5.21 -15.50
C MET A 1 0.11 -4.36 -14.87
N VAL A 2 0.48 -3.30 -14.17
CA VAL A 2 -0.46 -2.35 -13.57
C VAL A 2 -0.04 -0.93 -13.92
N ASP A 3 -0.98 0.01 -13.90
CA ASP A 3 -0.68 1.39 -14.22
C ASP A 3 -0.07 2.10 -13.01
N ILE A 4 -0.62 1.87 -11.83
CA ILE A 4 -0.18 2.51 -10.58
C ILE A 4 0.05 1.46 -9.49
N LEU A 5 1.22 1.53 -8.85
CA LEU A 5 1.51 0.86 -7.58
C LEU A 5 1.66 1.93 -6.50
N ALA A 6 0.76 1.95 -5.52
CA ALA A 6 0.85 2.85 -4.37
C ALA A 6 1.34 2.09 -3.15
N ILE A 7 2.38 2.59 -2.50
CA ILE A 7 3.00 1.97 -1.33
C ILE A 7 2.76 2.89 -0.13
N GLY A 8 2.23 2.34 0.96
CA GLY A 8 2.08 2.99 2.26
C GLY A 8 2.83 2.21 3.33
N ALA A 9 3.26 2.87 4.41
CA ALA A 9 3.85 2.14 5.53
C ALA A 9 2.78 1.37 6.31
N HIS A 10 1.60 1.96 6.45
CA HIS A 10 0.46 1.42 7.19
C HIS A 10 -0.84 1.56 6.36
N PRO A 11 -1.87 0.75 6.68
CA PRO A 11 -3.18 0.91 6.06
C PRO A 11 -3.80 2.25 6.50
N ASP A 12 -4.03 3.14 5.53
CA ASP A 12 -4.55 4.54 5.60
C ASP A 12 -3.59 5.58 4.99
N ASP A 13 -2.29 5.31 4.95
CA ASP A 13 -1.28 6.23 4.42
C ASP A 13 -1.55 6.57 2.94
N ILE A 14 -1.95 5.58 2.16
CA ILE A 14 -2.21 5.73 0.73
C ILE A 14 -3.46 6.58 0.51
N GLU A 15 -4.53 6.29 1.25
CA GLU A 15 -5.78 7.03 1.21
C GLU A 15 -5.58 8.49 1.61
N PHE A 16 -4.85 8.73 2.69
CA PHE A 16 -4.57 10.07 3.18
C PHE A 16 -3.66 10.85 2.24
N GLY A 17 -2.57 10.24 1.75
CA GLY A 17 -1.58 10.91 0.93
C GLY A 17 -1.99 11.09 -0.54
N CYS A 18 -2.71 10.13 -1.12
CA CYS A 18 -3.01 10.13 -2.56
C CYS A 18 -4.34 9.45 -2.95
N GLY A 19 -5.25 9.21 -2.00
CA GLY A 19 -6.53 8.54 -2.25
C GLY A 19 -7.37 9.22 -3.33
N GLY A 20 -7.40 10.56 -3.36
CA GLY A 20 -8.13 11.31 -4.39
C GLY A 20 -7.61 11.07 -5.81
N ILE A 21 -6.29 11.04 -6.00
CA ILE A 21 -5.68 10.74 -7.31
C ILE A 21 -5.96 9.28 -7.69
N ILE A 22 -5.74 8.36 -6.76
CA ILE A 22 -5.94 6.92 -7.01
C ILE A 22 -7.39 6.63 -7.38
N ALA A 23 -8.38 7.14 -6.63
CA ALA A 23 -9.79 6.94 -6.92
C ALA A 23 -10.20 7.53 -8.28
N HIS A 24 -9.69 8.72 -8.62
CA HIS A 24 -9.93 9.32 -9.93
C HIS A 24 -9.35 8.46 -11.07
N GLN A 25 -8.13 7.95 -10.92
CA GLN A 25 -7.51 7.10 -11.94
C GLN A 25 -8.23 5.74 -12.06
N ALA A 26 -8.65 5.14 -10.95
CA ALA A 26 -9.47 3.92 -10.98
C ALA A 26 -10.79 4.14 -11.74
N ALA A 27 -11.46 5.27 -11.52
CA ALA A 27 -12.69 5.64 -12.22
C ALA A 27 -12.48 5.83 -13.74
N LEU A 28 -11.27 6.18 -14.17
CA LEU A 28 -10.87 6.23 -15.59
C LEU A 28 -10.47 4.87 -16.18
N GLY A 29 -10.53 3.79 -15.38
CA GLY A 29 -10.21 2.42 -15.81
C GLY A 29 -8.75 2.03 -15.68
N TYR A 30 -7.92 2.84 -15.01
CA TYR A 30 -6.53 2.46 -14.74
C TYR A 30 -6.45 1.35 -13.70
N SER A 31 -5.52 0.42 -13.91
CA SER A 31 -5.28 -0.69 -13.01
C SER A 31 -4.36 -0.27 -11.85
N ILE A 32 -4.83 -0.46 -10.61
CA ILE A 32 -4.15 0.02 -9.41
C ILE A 32 -3.94 -1.11 -8.40
N VAL A 33 -2.74 -1.15 -7.81
CA VAL A 33 -2.41 -1.97 -6.65
C VAL A 33 -1.92 -1.08 -5.52
N MET A 34 -2.52 -1.22 -4.36
CA MET A 34 -2.11 -0.62 -3.08
C MET A 34 -1.32 -1.65 -2.28
N VAL A 35 -0.25 -1.24 -1.62
CA VAL A 35 0.62 -2.12 -0.83
C VAL A 35 0.93 -1.46 0.49
N ASP A 36 0.50 -2.07 1.58
CA ASP A 36 0.93 -1.66 2.91
C ASP A 36 2.09 -2.52 3.37
N LEU A 37 3.15 -1.88 3.89
CA LEU A 37 4.30 -2.59 4.41
C LEU A 37 3.95 -3.31 5.72
N THR A 38 3.19 -2.66 6.60
CA THR A 38 2.78 -3.17 7.92
C THR A 38 1.24 -3.18 8.04
N LEU A 39 0.71 -3.59 9.19
CA LEU A 39 -0.71 -3.45 9.54
C LEU A 39 -0.93 -2.32 10.57
N GLY A 40 0.06 -1.47 10.85
CA GLY A 40 -0.06 -0.42 11.87
C GLY A 40 -0.37 -0.96 13.27
N GLN A 41 0.17 -2.13 13.61
CA GLN A 41 -0.12 -2.90 14.83
C GLN A 41 0.08 -2.11 16.14
N LYS A 42 0.95 -1.09 16.15
CA LYS A 42 1.28 -0.27 17.32
C LYS A 42 0.55 1.08 17.35
N GLY A 43 -0.10 1.46 16.25
CA GLY A 43 -0.86 2.72 16.14
C GLY A 43 -2.38 2.53 16.02
N THR A 44 -2.86 1.30 15.79
CA THR A 44 -4.29 1.01 15.63
C THR A 44 -5.04 0.97 16.97
N ASN A 45 -6.27 1.49 16.98
CA ASN A 45 -7.21 1.37 18.11
C ASN A 45 -8.07 0.09 18.03
N GLY A 46 -7.80 -0.79 17.06
CA GLY A 46 -8.44 -2.09 16.87
C GLY A 46 -7.42 -3.24 16.88
N THR A 47 -7.73 -4.33 16.17
CA THR A 47 -6.78 -5.43 15.94
C THR A 47 -6.14 -5.36 14.55
N PRO A 48 -4.98 -6.01 14.33
CA PRO A 48 -4.38 -6.12 13.00
C PRO A 48 -5.33 -6.73 11.95
N GLU A 49 -6.17 -7.68 12.34
CA GLU A 49 -7.16 -8.32 11.46
C GLU A 49 -8.28 -7.34 11.08
N GLN A 50 -8.76 -6.55 12.05
CA GLN A 50 -9.74 -5.49 11.79
C GLN A 50 -9.16 -4.46 10.82
N ARG A 51 -7.93 -4.00 11.08
CA ARG A 51 -7.23 -3.04 10.22
C ARG A 51 -7.01 -3.57 8.80
N ARG A 52 -6.68 -4.85 8.66
CA ARG A 52 -6.58 -5.52 7.36
C ARG A 52 -7.92 -5.49 6.62
N GLN A 53 -9.03 -5.81 7.32
CA GLN A 53 -10.35 -5.81 6.72
C GLN A 53 -10.80 -4.39 6.31
N GLU A 54 -10.54 -3.38 7.14
CA GLU A 54 -10.76 -1.97 6.81
C GLU A 54 -10.00 -1.58 5.54
N GLY A 55 -8.73 -1.97 5.43
CA GLY A 55 -7.90 -1.71 4.26
C GLY A 55 -8.41 -2.38 2.99
N ILE A 56 -8.92 -3.62 3.08
CA ILE A 56 -9.56 -4.33 1.97
C ILE A 56 -10.81 -3.58 1.52
N ASN A 57 -11.69 -3.22 2.45
CA ASN A 57 -12.93 -2.49 2.15
C ASN A 57 -12.64 -1.13 1.49
N ALA A 58 -11.62 -0.41 1.97
CA ALA A 58 -11.21 0.86 1.38
C ALA A 58 -10.73 0.71 -0.07
N ALA A 59 -9.95 -0.33 -0.36
CA ALA A 59 -9.49 -0.62 -1.71
C ALA A 59 -10.65 -1.01 -2.65
N GLU A 60 -11.63 -1.77 -2.15
CA GLU A 60 -12.85 -2.10 -2.90
C GLU A 60 -13.65 -0.84 -3.27
N VAL A 61 -13.83 0.10 -2.33
CA VAL A 61 -14.49 1.39 -2.59
C VAL A 61 -13.74 2.20 -3.65
N ILE A 62 -12.41 2.17 -3.62
CA ILE A 62 -11.56 2.87 -4.59
C ILE A 62 -11.59 2.19 -5.98
N GLY A 63 -11.84 0.88 -6.05
CA GLY A 63 -11.67 0.09 -7.28
C GLY A 63 -10.23 -0.38 -7.50
N ALA A 64 -9.46 -0.58 -6.43
CA ALA A 64 -8.08 -1.05 -6.46
C ALA A 64 -7.92 -2.44 -5.82
N LYS A 65 -6.80 -3.12 -6.11
CA LYS A 65 -6.37 -4.30 -5.34
C LYS A 65 -5.47 -3.86 -4.19
N ARG A 66 -5.46 -4.60 -3.08
CA ARG A 66 -4.58 -4.31 -1.94
C ARG A 66 -3.77 -5.53 -1.51
N LEU A 67 -2.52 -5.30 -1.14
CA LEU A 67 -1.57 -6.28 -0.62
C LEU A 67 -1.02 -5.80 0.72
N PHE A 68 -0.66 -6.76 1.56
CA PHE A 68 -0.04 -6.52 2.86
C PHE A 68 1.26 -7.34 2.91
N LEU A 69 2.39 -6.71 3.21
CA LEU A 69 3.70 -7.40 3.27
C LEU A 69 4.08 -7.89 4.66
N ASP A 70 3.24 -7.57 5.66
CA ASP A 70 3.32 -8.03 7.05
C ASP A 70 4.70 -7.78 7.68
N PHE A 71 5.24 -6.57 7.48
CA PHE A 71 6.41 -6.09 8.20
C PHE A 71 5.99 -5.73 9.64
N GLU A 72 6.97 -5.76 10.54
CA GLU A 72 6.77 -5.37 11.92
C GLU A 72 6.63 -3.84 12.02
N ASP A 73 5.54 -3.38 12.65
CA ASP A 73 5.25 -1.96 12.79
C ASP A 73 6.33 -1.24 13.61
N CYS A 74 6.64 0.00 13.22
CA CYS A 74 7.73 0.82 13.74
C CYS A 74 9.13 0.17 13.60
N GLN A 75 9.25 -0.88 12.78
CA GLN A 75 10.51 -1.61 12.54
C GLN A 75 10.75 -1.87 11.05
N VAL A 76 10.26 -0.96 10.19
CA VAL A 76 10.56 -0.96 8.76
C VAL A 76 11.95 -0.37 8.53
N TYR A 77 12.94 -1.23 8.33
CA TYR A 77 14.31 -0.86 8.02
C TYR A 77 14.67 -1.18 6.56
N ASP A 78 15.66 -0.46 5.99
CA ASP A 78 16.24 -0.81 4.69
C ASP A 78 17.17 -2.03 4.83
N THR A 79 16.56 -3.22 4.79
CA THR A 79 17.26 -4.50 4.79
C THR A 79 17.26 -5.13 3.41
N TYR A 80 18.17 -6.08 3.16
CA TYR A 80 18.18 -6.82 1.91
C TYR A 80 16.90 -7.64 1.73
N GLU A 81 16.43 -8.28 2.80
CA GLU A 81 15.23 -9.10 2.84
C GLU A 81 13.97 -8.25 2.59
N GLY A 82 13.89 -7.07 3.20
CA GLY A 82 12.80 -6.12 2.98
C GLY A 82 12.75 -5.64 1.52
N ARG A 83 13.91 -5.30 0.95
CA ARG A 83 14.03 -4.94 -0.47
C ARG A 83 13.59 -6.07 -1.40
N LEU A 84 13.93 -7.34 -1.09
CA LEU A 84 13.50 -8.47 -1.90
C LEU A 84 11.98 -8.62 -1.95
N LYS A 85 11.28 -8.46 -0.82
CA LYS A 85 9.81 -8.49 -0.79
C LYS A 85 9.18 -7.41 -1.67
N ILE A 86 9.73 -6.19 -1.65
CA ILE A 86 9.27 -5.09 -2.51
C ILE A 86 9.59 -5.37 -3.99
N VAL A 87 10.79 -5.88 -4.29
CA VAL A 87 11.20 -6.27 -5.64
C VAL A 87 10.27 -7.34 -6.23
N GLU A 88 9.83 -8.31 -5.42
CA GLU A 88 8.87 -9.33 -5.84
C GLU A 88 7.55 -8.71 -6.29
N VAL A 89 7.00 -7.76 -5.51
CA VAL A 89 5.78 -7.01 -5.88
C VAL A 89 6.00 -6.24 -7.18
N ILE A 90 7.08 -5.46 -7.27
CA ILE A 90 7.38 -4.65 -8.47
C ILE A 90 7.53 -5.54 -9.71
N ARG A 91 8.19 -6.70 -9.59
CA ARG A 91 8.37 -7.63 -10.72
C ARG A 91 7.09 -8.37 -11.11
N THR A 92 6.24 -8.66 -10.14
CA THR A 92 4.93 -9.30 -10.35
C THR A 92 4.00 -8.34 -11.08
N TYR A 93 3.88 -7.11 -10.60
CA TYR A 93 2.91 -6.16 -11.12
C TYR A 93 3.45 -5.25 -12.22
N LYS A 94 4.76 -5.05 -12.35
CA LYS A 94 5.42 -4.23 -13.38
C LYS A 94 4.75 -2.85 -13.55
N PRO A 95 4.70 -2.02 -12.48
CA PRO A 95 3.97 -0.76 -12.51
C PRO A 95 4.60 0.27 -13.44
N ARG A 96 3.77 1.12 -14.06
CA ARG A 96 4.22 2.27 -14.86
C ARG A 96 4.58 3.47 -13.98
N LEU A 97 3.82 3.66 -12.89
CA LEU A 97 4.01 4.69 -11.88
C LEU A 97 4.03 4.05 -10.49
N VAL A 98 4.95 4.50 -9.65
CA VAL A 98 5.00 4.16 -8.22
C VAL A 98 4.76 5.41 -7.40
N LEU A 99 3.82 5.33 -6.45
CA LEU A 99 3.60 6.34 -5.41
C LEU A 99 4.10 5.79 -4.08
N ALA A 100 4.80 6.62 -3.30
CA ALA A 100 5.35 6.24 -2.01
C ALA A 100 5.39 7.46 -1.06
N PRO A 101 5.51 7.26 0.26
CA PRO A 101 5.59 8.37 1.21
C PRO A 101 6.76 9.28 0.90
N TYR A 102 6.56 10.58 1.11
CA TYR A 102 7.65 11.55 0.97
C TYR A 102 8.71 11.29 2.04
N TRP A 103 9.97 11.28 1.63
CA TRP A 103 11.10 11.19 2.54
C TRP A 103 11.71 12.59 2.74
N LYS A 104 11.79 13.02 3.99
CA LYS A 104 12.59 14.18 4.41
C LYS A 104 13.62 13.69 5.43
N GLY A 105 14.90 13.84 5.09
CA GLY A 105 16.04 13.55 5.96
C GLY A 105 16.06 14.43 7.20
#